data_AF-A9PEL5-F1
#
_entry.id   AF-A9PEL5-F1
#
_cell.length_a   1.000
_cell.length_b   1.000
_cell.length_c   1.000
_cell.angle_alpha   90.00
_cell.angle_beta   90.00
_cell.angle_gamma   90.00
#
_symmetry.space_group_name_H-M   'P 1'
#
loop_
_entity.id
_entity.type
_entity.pdbx_description
1 polymer ?
#
loop_
_entity_poly.entity_id
_entity_poly.type
_entity_poly.pdbx_seq_one_letter_code
_entity_poly.pdbx_strand_id
1 'polypeptide(L)' 'MGWRWVEAVLPLGIIAGMLCIAGNVQYVIHTKAHGRPKHIGNDMWDVAMERRDKNLISSSSSS' A
#
# COMPACT_ATOMS: atom_id res chain seq x y z
N MET A 1 6.22 -14.81 -39.54
CA MET A 1 6.86 -13.51 -39.24
C MET A 1 6.01 -12.58 -38.35
N GLY A 2 4.92 -13.05 -37.72
CA GLY A 2 3.96 -12.16 -37.03
C GLY A 2 4.23 -11.88 -35.55
N TRP A 3 5.08 -12.66 -34.87
CA TRP A 3 5.29 -12.55 -33.41
C TRP A 3 6.65 -11.96 -33.02
N ARG A 4 7.41 -11.45 -34.00
CA ARG A 4 8.74 -10.85 -33.77
C ARG A 4 8.68 -9.64 -32.82
N TRP A 5 7.55 -8.93 -32.81
CA TRP A 5 7.33 -7.79 -31.91
C TRP A 5 7.17 -8.21 -30.44
N VAL A 6 6.76 -9.45 -30.17
CA VAL A 6 6.63 -9.98 -28.81
C VAL A 6 7.99 -10.10 -28.14
N GLU A 7 9.05 -10.41 -28.89
CA GLU A 7 10.44 -10.43 -28.38
C GLU A 7 10.86 -9.05 -27.84
N ALA A 8 10.39 -7.97 -28.46
CA ALA A 8 10.64 -6.60 -28.00
C ALA A 8 9.75 -6.17 -26.83
N VAL A 9 8.54 -6.71 -26.73
CA VAL A 9 7.60 -6.43 -25.62
C VAL A 9 7.92 -7.25 -24.36
N LEU A 10 8.55 -8.42 -24.49
CA LEU A 10 8.94 -9.26 -23.36
C LEU A 10 9.75 -8.51 -22.27
N PRO A 11 10.83 -7.77 -22.58
CA PRO A 11 11.55 -7.01 -21.56
C PRO A 11 10.70 -5.87 -20.96
N LEU A 12 9.84 -5.23 -21.76
CA LEU A 12 8.90 -4.21 -21.25
C LEU A 12 7.87 -4.81 -20.29
N GLY A 13 7.38 -6.01 -20.58
CA GLY A 13 6.47 -6.75 -19.71
C GLY A 13 7.10 -7.12 -18.37
N ILE A 14 8.39 -7.46 -18.35
CA ILE A 14 9.14 -7.72 -17.10
C ILE A 14 9.23 -6.44 -16.27
N ILE A 15 9.56 -5.30 -16.89
CA ILE A 15 9.64 -4.01 -16.19
C ILE A 15 8.28 -3.64 -15.60
N ALA A 16 7.20 -3.77 -16.37
CA ALA A 16 5.84 -3.53 -15.90
C ALA A 16 5.49 -4.46 -14.73
N GLY A 17 5.81 -5.75 -14.84
CA GLY A 17 5.62 -6.72 -13.77
C GLY A 17 6.35 -6.34 -12.48
N MET A 18 7.60 -5.90 -12.58
CA MET A 18 8.39 -5.48 -11.42
C MET A 18 7.81 -4.22 -10.75
N LEU A 19 7.31 -3.26 -11.53
CA LEU A 19 6.64 -2.08 -10.99
C LEU A 19 5.34 -2.44 -10.25
N CYS A 20 4.54 -3.36 -10.82
CA CYS A 20 3.34 -3.86 -10.18
C CYS A 20 3.64 -4.61 -8.86
N ILE A 21 4.71 -5.42 -8.86
CA ILE A 21 5.15 -6.14 -7.65
C ILE A 21 5.56 -5.14 -6.57
N ALA A 22 6.39 -4.14 -6.90
CA ALA A 22 6.87 -3.16 -5.94
C ALA A 22 5.70 -2.43 -5.23
N GLY A 23 4.73 -1.93 -5.99
CA GLY A 23 3.57 -1.24 -5.43
C GLY A 23 2.71 -2.15 -4.55
N ASN A 24 2.46 -3.38 -5.00
CA ASN A 24 1.65 -4.34 -4.23
C ASN A 24 2.35 -4.82 -2.97
N VAL A 25 3.66 -5.05 -3.01
CA VAL A 25 4.44 -5.45 -1.82
C VAL A 25 4.35 -4.35 -0.76
N GLN A 26 4.54 -3.08 -1.15
CA GLN A 26 4.40 -1.95 -0.23
C GLN A 26 2.98 -1.87 0.36
N TYR A 27 1.96 -2.06 -0.46
CA TYR A 27 0.56 -2.04 -0.02
C TYR A 27 0.25 -3.16 0.99
N VAL A 28 0.67 -4.40 0.69
CA VAL A 28 0.43 -5.57 1.55
C VAL A 28 1.14 -5.40 2.88
N ILE A 29 2.41 -5.00 2.88
CA ILE A 29 3.19 -4.79 4.11
C ILE A 29 2.55 -3.69 4.97
N HIS A 30 2.18 -2.55 4.39
CA HIS A 30 1.53 -1.47 5.14
C HIS A 30 0.20 -1.90 5.75
N THR A 31 -0.63 -2.60 4.96
CA THR A 31 -1.94 -3.06 5.41
C THR A 31 -1.81 -4.08 6.54
N LYS A 32 -0.80 -4.95 6.49
CA LYS A 32 -0.51 -5.91 7.57
C LYS A 32 0.05 -5.25 8.83
N ALA A 33 0.89 -4.22 8.70
CA ALA A 33 1.49 -3.52 9.84
C ALA A 33 0.50 -2.63 10.59
N HIS A 34 -0.39 -1.93 9.86
CA HIS A 34 -1.31 -0.96 10.44
C HIS A 34 -2.77 -1.44 10.53
N GLY A 35 -3.08 -2.63 10.01
CA GLY A 35 -4.44 -3.18 9.95
C GLY A 35 -5.36 -2.49 8.95
N ARG A 36 -4.87 -1.48 8.21
CA ARG A 36 -5.64 -0.68 7.25
C ARG A 36 -4.78 -0.19 6.07
N PRO A 37 -5.37 0.09 4.91
CA PRO A 37 -4.68 0.73 3.79
C PRO A 37 -4.10 2.09 4.19
N LYS A 38 -3.03 2.52 3.51
CA LYS A 38 -2.41 3.83 3.75
C LYS A 38 -3.34 4.96 3.32
N HIS A 39 -3.60 5.92 4.21
CA HIS A 39 -4.31 7.15 3.87
C HIS A 39 -3.37 8.10 3.12
N ILE A 40 -3.78 8.53 1.92
CA ILE A 40 -3.01 9.48 1.12
C ILE A 40 -3.35 10.91 1.55
N GLY A 41 -2.36 11.79 1.67
CA GLY A 41 -2.61 13.18 2.07
C GLY A 41 -3.02 13.35 3.53
N ASN A 42 -2.57 12.45 4.41
CA ASN A 42 -2.86 12.50 5.84
C ASN A 42 -2.28 13.77 6.48
N ASP A 43 -3.14 14.70 6.86
CA ASP A 43 -2.76 16.00 7.38
C ASP A 43 -2.58 15.99 8.92
N MET A 44 -2.26 17.14 9.51
CA MET A 44 -2.05 17.24 10.97
C MET A 44 -3.33 16.91 11.76
N TRP A 45 -4.50 17.17 11.20
CA TRP A 45 -5.78 16.86 11.83
C TRP A 45 -5.99 15.36 11.90
N ASP A 46 -5.74 14.64 10.79
CA ASP A 46 -5.85 13.18 10.73
C ASP A 46 -4.90 12.49 11.72
N VAL A 47 -3.66 12.99 11.85
CA VAL A 47 -2.70 12.46 12.85
C VAL A 47 -3.21 12.67 14.28
N ALA A 48 -3.76 13.84 14.58
CA ALA A 48 -4.30 14.14 15.92
C ALA A 48 -5.50 13.25 16.25
N MET A 49 -6.40 13.06 15.28
CA MET A 49 -7.56 12.17 15.41
C MET A 49 -7.13 10.70 15.56
N GLU A 50 -6.16 10.22 14.79
CA GLU A 50 -5.68 8.83 14.92
C GLU A 50 -5.09 8.56 16.31
N ARG A 51 -4.33 9.53 16.88
CA ARG A 51 -3.79 9.41 18.24
C ARG A 51 -4.91 9.41 19.29
N ARG A 52 -5.91 10.28 19.11
CA ARG A 52 -7.08 10.34 20.00
C ARG A 52 -7.84 9.02 20.00
N ASP A 53 -8.15 8.48 18.83
CA ASP A 53 -8.96 7.27 18.70
C ASP A 53 -8.22 6.04 19.25
N LYS A 54 -6.88 5.95 19.08
CA LYS A 54 -6.07 4.92 19.73
C LYS A 54 -6.16 4.96 21.27
N ASN A 55 -6.12 6.15 21.86
CA ASN A 55 -6.25 6.31 23.31
C ASN A 55 -7.66 5.91 23.80
N LEU A 56 -8.72 6.31 23.07
CA LEU A 56 -10.10 5.95 23.41
C LEU A 56 -10.33 4.43 23.35
N ILE A 57 -9.85 3.78 22.30
CA ILE A 57 -9.96 2.32 22.14
C ILE A 57 -9.24 1.60 23.28
N SER A 58 -8.02 2.02 23.63
CA SER A 58 -7.25 1.46 24.75
C SER A 58 -8.00 1.56 26.09
N SER A 59 -8.55 2.75 26.39
CA SER A 59 -9.33 2.96 27.61
C SER A 59 -10.62 2.12 27.63
N SER A 60 -11.32 2.04 26.50
CA SER A 60 -12.55 1.24 26.38
C SER A 60 -12.32 -0.27 26.47
N SER A 61 -11.16 -0.75 26.01
CA SER A 61 -10.78 -2.17 26.08
C SER A 61 -10.29 -2.57 27.48
N SER A 62 -10.01 -1.59 28.34
CA SER A 62 -9.54 -1.80 29.73
C SER A 62 -10.68 -1.77 30.75
N SER A 63 -11.93 -1.56 30.30
CA SER A 63 -13.17 -1.59 31.10
C SER A 63 -13.84 -2.95 30.96
#